data_AF-A0A838QZD3-F1
#
_entry.id   AF-A0A838QZD3-F1
#
_cell.length_a   1.000
_cell.length_b   1.000
_cell.length_c   1.000
_cell.angle_alpha   90.00
_cell.angle_beta   90.00
_cell.angle_gamma   90.00
#
_symmetry.space_group_name_H-M   'P 1'
#
loop_
_entity.id
_entity.type
_entity.pdbx_description
1 polymer ?
#
loop_
_entity_poly.entity_id
_entity_poly.type
_entity_poly.pdbx_seq_one_letter_code
_entity_poly.pdbx_strand_id
1 'polypeptide(L)'
;VMDFGMSRLGRVNFRESHRSPFLTTGGEFGRQSSHSENTAREIDEEVKRILEEMLERVRHILAERRQSLEAVTKSLMEQETIDSEVLKQIMEETSSGARIVPGTAAEPKRPSRVKAEEPPKDVDAGAGM
;
A
#
# COMPACT_ATOMS: atom_id res chain seq x y z
N VAL A 1 12.23 -5.26 -3.07
CA VAL A 1 13.20 -6.26 -2.55
C VAL A 1 14.51 -5.60 -2.14
N MET A 2 15.18 -4.82 -3.00
CA MET A 2 16.51 -4.28 -2.71
C MET A 2 16.53 -3.00 -1.85
N ASP A 3 15.48 -2.17 -1.90
CA ASP A 3 15.55 -0.78 -1.41
C ASP A 3 14.96 -0.58 -0.02
N PHE A 4 13.86 -1.28 0.25
CA PHE A 4 12.99 -1.01 1.39
C PHE A 4 13.14 -2.04 2.51
N GLY A 5 14.01 -3.06 2.35
CA GLY A 5 14.20 -4.12 3.34
C GLY A 5 12.94 -4.93 3.64
N MET A 6 12.00 -4.99 2.69
CA MET A 6 10.72 -5.72 2.80
C MET A 6 10.82 -7.14 2.22
N SER A 7 12.01 -7.75 2.27
CA SER A 7 12.29 -9.10 1.78
C SER A 7 12.86 -9.97 2.89
N ARG A 8 12.85 -11.28 2.67
CA ARG A 8 13.48 -12.27 3.57
C ARG A 8 14.99 -12.10 3.73
N LEU A 9 15.63 -11.31 2.85
CA LEU A 9 17.04 -10.90 2.93
C LEU A 9 17.33 -9.93 4.08
N GLY A 10 16.27 -9.50 4.79
CA GLY A 10 16.38 -8.65 5.96
C GLY A 10 16.33 -7.16 5.62
N ARG A 11 16.56 -6.35 6.66
CA ARG A 11 16.49 -4.88 6.59
C ARG A 11 17.77 -4.28 6.01
N VAL A 12 18.23 -4.82 4.88
CA VAL A 12 19.45 -4.40 4.19
C VAL A 12 19.07 -3.66 2.92
N ASN A 13 19.72 -2.52 2.68
CA ASN A 13 19.60 -1.79 1.43
C ASN A 13 20.72 -2.23 0.49
N PHE A 14 20.35 -2.85 -0.62
CA PHE A 14 21.27 -3.33 -1.65
C PHE A 14 21.47 -2.29 -2.78
N ARG A 15 20.89 -1.09 -2.70
CA ARG A 15 21.19 -0.03 -3.68
C ARG A 15 22.53 0.62 -3.38
N GLU A 16 23.42 0.51 -4.35
CA GLU A 16 24.57 1.39 -4.48
C GLU A 16 24.05 2.79 -4.81
N SER A 17 24.33 3.78 -3.95
CA SER A 17 23.84 5.15 -4.07
C SER A 17 23.99 5.69 -5.49
N HIS A 18 22.87 5.98 -6.15
CA HIS A 18 22.90 6.67 -7.43
C HIS A 18 23.44 8.07 -7.19
N ARG A 19 24.58 8.34 -7.83
CA ARG A 19 25.09 9.63 -8.30
C ARG A 19 24.22 10.84 -7.95
N SER A 20 24.84 11.85 -7.33
CA SER A 20 24.24 13.20 -7.26
C SER A 20 23.78 13.64 -8.66
N PRO A 21 22.53 14.13 -8.84
CA PRO A 21 22.03 14.65 -10.11
C PRO A 21 22.88 15.79 -10.71
N PHE A 22 23.82 16.35 -9.93
CA PHE A 22 24.64 17.51 -10.26
C PHE A 22 26.09 17.19 -10.69
N LEU A 23 26.55 15.93 -10.59
CA LEU A 23 27.95 15.56 -10.91
C LEU A 23 28.00 14.75 -12.21
N THR A 24 27.94 15.45 -13.35
CA THR A 24 27.92 14.85 -14.71
C THR A 24 29.06 15.38 -15.58
N THR A 25 30.24 15.60 -15.01
CA THR A 25 31.43 15.98 -15.79
C THR A 25 32.62 15.15 -15.33
N GLY A 26 33.03 14.20 -16.17
CA GLY A 26 34.31 13.51 -16.06
C GLY A 26 34.36 12.42 -15.00
N GLY A 27 33.98 11.20 -15.36
CA GLY A 27 34.17 10.05 -14.50
C GLY A 27 33.32 8.88 -14.94
N GLU A 28 33.75 8.20 -15.99
CA GLU A 28 33.47 6.79 -16.21
C GLU A 28 34.15 6.02 -15.07
N PHE A 29 33.51 5.95 -13.90
CA PHE A 29 33.93 5.03 -12.85
C PHE A 29 32.83 4.01 -12.65
N GLY A 30 33.25 2.76 -12.81
CA GLY A 30 32.40 1.61 -13.10
C GLY A 30 31.27 1.43 -12.11
N ARG A 31 30.11 1.10 -12.67
CA ARG A 31 29.06 0.36 -11.96
C ARG A 31 29.61 -1.03 -11.64
N GLN A 32 30.34 -1.17 -10.54
CA GLN A 32 30.57 -2.48 -9.96
C GLN A 32 29.42 -2.70 -8.99
N SER A 33 28.57 -3.67 -9.32
CA SER A 33 27.61 -4.22 -8.35
C SER A 33 28.41 -4.80 -7.20
N SER A 34 28.40 -4.17 -6.03
CA SER A 34 29.19 -4.61 -4.87
C SER A 34 28.60 -5.83 -4.13
N HIS A 35 27.64 -6.54 -4.71
CA HIS A 35 27.02 -7.71 -4.07
C HIS A 35 27.59 -9.02 -4.58
N SER A 36 27.75 -9.99 -3.67
CA SER A 36 28.23 -11.32 -4.02
C SER A 36 27.26 -12.03 -4.99
N GLU A 37 27.76 -12.95 -5.83
CA GLU A 37 26.91 -13.78 -6.71
C GLU A 37 25.83 -14.54 -5.93
N ASN A 38 26.17 -14.99 -4.71
CA ASN A 38 25.22 -15.66 -3.83
C ASN A 38 24.08 -14.70 -3.41
N THR A 39 24.40 -13.47 -3.02
CA THR A 39 23.40 -12.44 -2.67
C THR A 39 22.53 -12.05 -3.87
N ALA A 40 23.12 -11.94 -5.06
CA ALA A 40 22.37 -11.65 -6.28
C ALA A 40 21.35 -12.77 -6.59
N ARG A 41 21.76 -14.03 -6.45
CA ARG A 41 20.87 -15.18 -6.60
C ARG A 41 19.72 -15.15 -5.59
N GLU A 42 20.00 -14.86 -4.33
CA GLU A 42 18.97 -14.77 -3.28
C GLU A 42 17.95 -13.64 -3.55
N ILE A 43 18.40 -12.52 -4.13
CA ILE A 43 17.53 -11.41 -4.57
C ILE A 43 16.58 -11.89 -5.68
N ASP A 44 17.11 -12.56 -6.70
CA ASP A 44 16.30 -13.04 -7.83
C ASP A 44 15.27 -14.08 -7.37
N GLU A 45 15.65 -14.99 -6.48
CA GLU A 45 14.75 -15.97 -5.88
C GLU A 45 13.60 -15.31 -5.11
N GLU A 46 13.89 -14.25 -4.33
CA GLU A 46 12.85 -13.52 -3.60
C GLU A 46 11.93 -12.72 -4.54
N VAL A 47 12.47 -12.12 -5.60
CA VAL A 47 11.66 -11.42 -6.62
C VAL A 47 10.70 -12.42 -7.28
N LYS A 48 11.20 -13.59 -7.69
CA LYS A 48 10.39 -14.64 -8.29
C LYS A 48 9.29 -15.10 -7.35
N ARG A 49 9.61 -15.36 -6.08
CA ARG A 49 8.64 -15.75 -5.05
C ARG A 49 7.51 -14.73 -4.90
N ILE A 50 7.84 -13.45 -4.82
CA ILE A 50 6.82 -12.38 -4.69
C ILE A 50 5.91 -12.35 -5.92
N LEU A 51 6.48 -12.47 -7.13
CA LEU A 51 5.70 -12.49 -8.35
C LEU A 51 4.74 -13.68 -8.40
N GLU A 52 5.21 -14.88 -8.06
CA GLU A 52 4.37 -16.09 -8.01
C GLU A 52 3.24 -15.94 -7.00
N GLU A 53 3.53 -15.48 -5.78
CA GLU A 53 2.54 -15.26 -4.73
C GLU A 53 1.48 -14.23 -5.14
N MET A 54 1.90 -13.12 -5.73
CA MET A 54 0.98 -12.09 -6.21
C MET A 54 0.15 -12.58 -7.40
N LEU A 55 0.73 -13.34 -8.34
CA LEU A 55 0.00 -13.91 -9.46
C LEU A 55 -1.07 -14.89 -8.99
N GLU A 56 -0.74 -15.78 -8.06
CA GLU A 56 -1.68 -16.73 -7.47
C GLU A 56 -2.81 -16.00 -6.73
N ARG A 57 -2.47 -15.00 -5.90
CA ARG A 57 -3.44 -14.17 -5.20
C ARG A 57 -4.38 -13.43 -6.16
N VAL A 58 -3.85 -12.84 -7.23
CA VAL A 58 -4.67 -12.14 -8.24
C VAL A 58 -5.59 -13.12 -8.95
N ARG A 59 -5.09 -14.30 -9.35
CA ARG A 59 -5.92 -15.35 -9.96
C ARG A 59 -7.04 -15.79 -9.04
N HIS A 60 -6.76 -15.98 -7.75
CA HIS A 60 -7.76 -16.32 -6.75
C HIS A 60 -8.83 -15.23 -6.64
N ILE A 61 -8.43 -13.97 -6.49
CA ILE A 61 -9.37 -12.83 -6.41
C ILE A 61 -10.25 -12.75 -7.66
N LEU A 62 -9.67 -12.90 -8.86
CA LEU A 62 -10.43 -12.86 -10.12
C LEU A 62 -11.37 -14.06 -10.28
N ALA A 63 -10.97 -15.24 -9.80
CA ALA A 63 -11.80 -16.44 -9.83
C ALA A 63 -12.98 -16.33 -8.84
N GLU A 64 -12.73 -15.87 -7.60
CA GLU A 64 -13.78 -15.62 -6.61
C GLU A 64 -14.76 -14.54 -7.09
N ARG A 65 -14.26 -13.51 -7.77
CA ARG A 65 -15.05 -12.37 -8.28
C ARG A 65 -15.42 -12.50 -9.75
N ARG A 66 -15.53 -13.73 -10.25
CA ARG A 66 -15.82 -14.01 -11.66
C ARG A 66 -17.09 -13.32 -12.16
N GLN A 67 -18.14 -13.29 -11.32
CA GLN A 67 -19.41 -12.64 -11.64
C GLN A 67 -19.25 -11.12 -11.82
N SER A 68 -18.50 -10.46 -10.93
CA SER A 68 -18.19 -9.02 -11.05
C SER A 68 -17.37 -8.73 -12.31
N LEU A 69 -16.38 -9.57 -12.62
CA LEU A 69 -15.57 -9.42 -13.82
C LEU A 69 -16.43 -9.52 -15.09
N GLU A 70 -17.32 -10.50 -15.17
CA GLU A 70 -18.23 -10.66 -16.32
C GLU A 70 -19.20 -9.48 -16.47
N ALA A 71 -19.72 -8.95 -15.36
CA ALA A 71 -20.60 -7.78 -15.40
C ALA A 71 -19.86 -6.51 -15.89
N VAL A 72 -18.63 -6.28 -15.41
CA VAL A 72 -17.78 -5.18 -15.89
C VAL A 72 -17.46 -5.35 -17.37
N THR A 73 -17.10 -6.57 -17.81
CA THR A 73 -16.84 -6.83 -19.23
C THR A 73 -18.05 -6.55 -20.10
N LYS A 74 -19.25 -6.99 -19.71
CA LYS A 74 -20.48 -6.69 -20.45
C LYS A 74 -20.74 -5.19 -20.54
N SER A 75 -20.60 -4.47 -19.42
CA SER A 75 -20.76 -3.02 -19.40
C SER A 75 -19.75 -2.31 -20.32
N LEU A 76 -18.50 -2.79 -20.38
CA LEU A 76 -17.47 -2.24 -21.27
C LEU A 76 -17.69 -2.58 -22.75
N MET A 77 -18.39 -3.68 -23.04
CA MET A 77 -18.79 -4.01 -24.42
C MET A 77 -19.92 -3.12 -24.93
N GLU A 78 -20.79 -2.66 -24.03
CA GLU A 78 -21.87 -1.71 -24.35
C GLU A 78 -21.39 -0.26 -24.36
N GLN A 79 -20.51 0.10 -23.41
CA GLN A 79 -19.94 1.43 -23.25
C GLN A 79 -18.42 1.32 -23.24
N GLU A 80 -17.75 1.91 -24.23
CA GLU A 80 -16.28 1.83 -24.38
C GLU A 80 -15.51 2.31 -23.13
N THR A 81 -16.12 3.17 -22.31
CA THR A 81 -15.56 3.66 -21.05
C THR A 81 -16.66 3.70 -19.99
N ILE A 82 -16.30 3.34 -18.76
CA ILE A 82 -17.18 3.43 -17.59
C ILE A 82 -16.52 4.29 -16.51
N ASP A 83 -17.32 5.11 -15.83
CA ASP A 83 -16.87 5.93 -14.70
C ASP A 83 -16.78 5.12 -13.40
N SER A 84 -16.06 5.67 -12.42
CA SER A 84 -15.87 5.03 -11.11
C SER A 84 -17.18 4.72 -10.37
N GLU A 85 -18.20 5.57 -10.52
CA GLU A 85 -19.51 5.37 -9.90
C GLU A 85 -20.23 4.14 -10.49
N VAL A 86 -20.19 3.98 -11.82
CA VAL A 86 -20.78 2.84 -12.54
C VAL A 86 -20.06 1.55 -12.17
N LEU A 87 -18.72 1.58 -12.14
CA LEU A 87 -17.92 0.44 -11.71
C LEU A 87 -18.27 0.01 -10.28
N LYS A 88 -18.40 0.97 -9.37
CA LYS A 88 -18.74 0.71 -7.97
C LYS A 88 -20.13 0.11 -7.83
N GLN A 89 -21.11 0.59 -8.59
CA GLN A 89 -22.45 0.03 -8.63
C GLN A 89 -22.42 -1.44 -9.09
N ILE A 90 -21.74 -1.74 -10.20
CA ILE A 90 -21.60 -3.11 -10.71
C ILE A 90 -20.93 -4.01 -9.66
N MET A 91 -19.92 -3.50 -8.96
CA MET A 91 -19.26 -4.24 -7.89
C MET A 91 -20.20 -4.50 -6.70
N GLU A 92 -20.98 -3.52 -6.25
CA GLU A 92 -21.92 -3.70 -5.13
C GLU A 92 -23.04 -4.68 -5.44
N GLU A 93 -23.52 -4.71 -6.69
CA GLU A 93 -24.59 -5.61 -7.14
C GLU A 93 -24.11 -7.07 -7.31
N THR A 94 -22.84 -7.27 -7.66
CA THR A 94 -22.29 -8.59 -7.99
C THR A 94 -21.43 -9.22 -6.88
N SER A 95 -21.05 -8.44 -5.86
CA SER A 95 -20.25 -8.94 -4.73
C SER A 95 -21.14 -9.54 -3.64
N SER A 96 -21.32 -10.87 -3.64
CA SER A 96 -21.92 -11.56 -2.50
C SER A 96 -20.86 -11.82 -1.42
N GLY A 97 -20.72 -10.92 -0.44
CA GLY A 97 -19.92 -11.17 0.77
C GLY A 97 -18.98 -10.03 1.19
N ALA A 98 -18.83 -9.88 2.51
CA ALA A 98 -18.09 -8.83 3.18
C ALA A 98 -16.66 -8.66 2.64
N ARG A 99 -16.27 -7.39 2.44
CA ARG A 99 -14.94 -6.98 1.99
C ARG A 99 -13.88 -7.47 2.98
N ILE A 100 -13.17 -8.54 2.67
CA ILE A 100 -11.82 -8.69 3.20
C ILE A 100 -10.92 -7.83 2.32
N VAL A 101 -10.71 -6.61 2.79
CA VAL A 101 -9.53 -5.80 2.48
C VAL A 101 -8.43 -6.31 3.39
N PRO A 102 -7.40 -7.01 2.87
CA PRO A 102 -6.28 -7.44 3.69
C PRO A 102 -5.52 -6.18 4.14
N GLY A 103 -5.77 -5.76 5.38
CA GLY A 103 -5.32 -4.48 5.95
C GLY A 103 -6.40 -3.62 6.62
N THR A 104 -7.69 -3.98 6.53
CA THR A 104 -8.79 -3.25 7.19
C THR A 104 -9.55 -4.13 8.17
N ALA A 105 -8.82 -4.84 9.05
CA ALA A 105 -9.40 -5.12 10.36
C ALA A 105 -9.69 -3.75 10.97
N ALA A 106 -10.98 -3.45 11.19
CA ALA A 106 -11.43 -2.17 11.71
C ALA A 106 -10.52 -1.74 12.87
N GLU A 107 -9.82 -0.61 12.72
CA GLU A 107 -9.13 -0.01 13.85
C GLU A 107 -10.17 0.15 14.97
N PRO A 108 -9.89 -0.32 16.20
CA PRO A 108 -10.73 0.06 17.33
C PRO A 108 -10.67 1.59 17.36
N LYS A 109 -11.84 2.25 17.16
CA LYS A 109 -11.98 3.70 17.29
C LYS A 109 -11.23 4.11 18.55
N ARG A 110 -10.07 4.77 18.38
CA ARG A 110 -9.34 5.33 19.51
C ARG A 110 -10.35 6.20 20.25
N PRO A 111 -10.58 6.00 21.56
CA PRO A 111 -11.51 6.85 22.28
C PRO A 111 -11.04 8.28 22.10
N SER A 112 -11.90 9.11 21.49
CA SER A 112 -11.67 10.54 21.36
C SER A 112 -11.34 11.06 22.75
N ARG A 113 -10.10 11.50 22.94
CA ARG A 113 -9.62 12.13 24.17
C ARG A 113 -10.69 13.12 24.63
N VAL A 114 -11.32 12.80 25.77
CA VAL A 114 -12.35 13.63 26.39
C VAL A 114 -11.82 15.05 26.43
N LYS A 115 -12.63 15.97 25.90
CA LYS A 115 -12.41 17.41 25.91
C LYS A 115 -12.06 17.81 27.35
N ALA A 116 -10.85 18.32 27.57
CA ALA A 116 -10.47 18.84 28.88
C ALA A 116 -11.48 19.91 29.27
N GLU A 117 -12.25 19.67 30.34
CA GLU A 117 -12.98 20.73 31.02
C GLU A 117 -11.96 21.75 31.50
N GLU A 118 -12.13 23.00 31.05
CA GLU A 118 -11.44 24.14 31.65
C GLU A 118 -11.84 24.23 33.12
N PRO A 119 -10.90 24.54 34.04
CA PRO A 119 -11.24 24.69 35.44
C PRO A 119 -12.21 25.86 35.64
N PRO A 120 -13.10 25.79 36.64
CA PRO A 120 -14.06 26.84 36.91
C PRO A 120 -13.33 28.16 37.19
N LYS A 121 -13.78 29.22 36.51
CA LYS A 121 -13.41 30.59 36.87
C LYS A 121 -14.26 30.96 38.07
N ASP A 122 -13.70 30.83 39.26
CA ASP A 122 -14.29 31.47 40.43
C ASP A 122 -14.20 32.99 40.23
N VAL A 123 -15.37 33.54 39.96
CA VAL A 123 -15.68 34.96 39.94
C VAL A 123 -15.87 35.44 41.37
N ASP A 124 -15.17 36.54 41.65
CA ASP A 124 -15.51 37.59 42.62
C ASP A 124 -15.37 37.31 44.13
N ALA A 125 -14.42 38.02 44.73
CA ALA A 125 -14.49 38.45 46.12
C ALA A 125 -13.97 39.89 46.20
N GLY A 126 -14.72 40.83 45.63
CA GLY A 126 -14.71 42.21 46.04
C GLY A 126 -15.44 42.43 47.38
N ALA A 127 -14.86 43.30 48.20
CA ALA A 127 -15.44 44.04 49.33
C ALA A 127 -15.43 43.42 50.75
N GLY A 128 -14.69 44.10 51.64
CA GLY A 128 -15.26 44.52 52.93
C GLY A 128 -14.52 44.10 54.20
N MET A 129 -13.48 44.85 54.60
CA MET A 129 -13.37 45.63 55.86
C MET A 129 -11.93 46.08 56.10
#